data_AF-A0A439DD84-F1
#
_entry.id   AF-A0A439DD84-F1
#
_cell.length_a   1.000
_cell.length_b   1.000
_cell.length_c   1.000
_cell.angle_alpha   90.00
_cell.angle_beta   90.00
_cell.angle_gamma   90.00
#
_symmetry.space_group_name_H-M   'P 1'
#
loop_
_entity.id
_entity.type
_entity.pdbx_description
1 polymer ?
#
loop_
_entity_poly.entity_id
_entity_poly.type
_entity_poly.pdbx_seq_one_letter_code
_entity_poly.pdbx_strand_id
1 'polypeptide(L)'
;MLLTTCFLSLLALAGQATAVSWYFLRYYPASGQKFTSFSGTMTVPTQPQAATIYVWPGLQPTDNSGVYQNVLDGRSGTWWIGSGWCCSNPSLPWGSGFNTYPAETVAFKNTLGSSAWTSTLTRSSTGQTVSNDFALTSKSFNQAIFAIELYDVSWNFGQVAFSNVVITSTGSSDASWCNNKPENYNGATVYSISGVSSSHLYHNSEAKDRSNENKKAKDEKRAKRKTYNTKDSLVVTDPTTSLALSGLSKGRADGIPSSPKAFGDAESVHSEARAHSNEIVLISLQC
;
A
#
# COMPACT_ATOMS: atom_id res chain seq x y z
N MET A 1 -49.63 -12.87 47.88
CA MET A 1 -49.52 -13.10 46.42
C MET A 1 -49.21 -11.76 45.76
N LEU A 2 -48.43 -11.75 44.68
CA LEU A 2 -47.75 -10.61 44.04
C LEU A 2 -46.43 -10.17 44.70
N LEU A 3 -45.35 -10.90 44.45
CA LEU A 3 -43.99 -10.31 44.41
C LEU A 3 -43.02 -11.29 43.74
N THR A 4 -43.29 -11.65 42.47
CA THR A 4 -42.46 -12.62 41.73
C THR A 4 -42.37 -12.33 40.23
N THR A 5 -42.30 -11.07 39.81
CA THR A 5 -42.14 -10.72 38.38
C THR A 5 -41.43 -9.39 38.19
N CYS A 6 -40.13 -9.27 38.54
CA CYS A 6 -39.36 -8.09 38.11
C CYS A 6 -37.82 -8.25 38.10
N PHE A 7 -37.27 -9.42 37.78
CA PHE A 7 -35.81 -9.62 37.75
C PHE A 7 -35.28 -10.41 36.54
N LEU A 8 -35.93 -10.34 35.38
CA LEU A 8 -35.47 -11.04 34.16
C LEU A 8 -35.40 -10.17 32.89
N SER A 9 -35.12 -8.87 33.03
CA SER A 9 -35.02 -7.97 31.86
C SER A 9 -33.66 -7.28 31.70
N LEU A 10 -32.65 -7.59 32.53
CA LEU A 10 -31.36 -6.87 32.54
C LEU A 10 -30.16 -7.66 31.98
N LEU A 11 -30.39 -8.70 31.16
CA LEU A 11 -29.31 -9.55 30.60
C LEU A 11 -29.27 -9.62 29.05
N ALA A 12 -29.76 -8.59 28.34
CA ALA A 12 -29.79 -8.60 26.87
C ALA A 12 -29.10 -7.39 26.20
N LEU A 13 -28.19 -6.70 26.89
CA LEU A 13 -27.22 -5.79 26.24
C LEU A 13 -25.82 -6.42 26.25
N ALA A 14 -25.71 -7.65 25.75
CA ALA A 14 -24.43 -8.09 25.22
C ALA A 14 -24.19 -7.28 23.94
N GLY A 15 -23.39 -6.22 24.04
CA GLY A 15 -22.92 -5.49 22.86
C GLY A 15 -22.27 -6.51 21.92
N GLN A 16 -22.79 -6.61 20.69
CA GLN A 16 -22.18 -7.46 19.68
C GLN A 16 -20.78 -6.91 19.42
N ALA A 17 -19.76 -7.65 19.82
CA ALA A 17 -18.39 -7.33 19.43
C ALA A 17 -18.32 -7.52 17.91
N THR A 18 -18.11 -6.44 17.16
CA THR A 18 -17.90 -6.52 15.72
C THR A 18 -16.51 -7.09 15.45
N ALA A 19 -16.44 -8.16 14.68
CA ALA A 19 -15.19 -8.77 14.30
C ALA A 19 -14.53 -7.92 13.20
N VAL A 20 -13.37 -7.35 13.49
CA VAL A 20 -12.59 -6.58 12.51
C VAL A 20 -11.46 -7.44 11.97
N SER A 21 -11.45 -7.66 10.66
CA SER A 21 -10.34 -8.32 9.96
C SER A 21 -9.49 -7.28 9.25
N TRP A 22 -8.17 -7.38 9.43
CA TRP A 22 -7.19 -6.47 8.86
C TRP A 22 -6.23 -7.22 7.95
N TYR A 23 -6.13 -6.76 6.71
CA TYR A 23 -5.12 -7.20 5.75
C TYR A 23 -4.33 -5.97 5.35
N PHE A 24 -3.05 -5.91 5.69
CA PHE A 24 -2.23 -4.81 5.19
C PHE A 24 -0.79 -5.19 4.90
N LEU A 25 -0.26 -4.47 3.92
CA LEU A 25 1.15 -4.44 3.56
C LEU A 25 1.72 -3.08 3.96
N ARG A 26 2.92 -3.08 4.53
CA ARG A 26 3.54 -1.87 5.06
C ARG A 26 5.00 -1.74 4.65
N TYR A 27 5.36 -0.55 4.19
CA TYR A 27 6.74 -0.13 3.93
C TYR A 27 7.18 0.89 4.98
N TYR A 28 8.44 0.76 5.39
CA TYR A 28 9.17 1.76 6.16
C TYR A 28 10.27 2.33 5.28
N PRO A 29 10.60 3.63 5.38
CA PRO A 29 11.81 4.13 4.76
C PRO A 29 13.03 3.66 5.56
N ALA A 30 14.25 3.97 5.09
CA ALA A 30 15.45 3.68 5.87
C ALA A 30 15.43 4.40 7.24
N SER A 31 16.22 3.91 8.19
CA SER A 31 16.26 4.46 9.55
C SER A 31 16.54 5.97 9.56
N GLY A 32 15.75 6.71 10.35
CA GLY A 32 15.83 8.18 10.45
C GLY A 32 15.18 8.95 9.30
N GLN A 33 14.65 8.28 8.27
CA GLN A 33 13.94 8.92 7.16
C GLN A 33 12.43 8.99 7.42
N LYS A 34 11.75 9.84 6.64
CA LYS A 34 10.29 9.94 6.57
C LYS A 34 9.81 10.06 5.12
N PHE A 35 8.59 9.66 4.86
CA PHE A 35 7.94 9.87 3.57
C PHE A 35 7.55 11.33 3.37
N THR A 36 7.72 11.81 2.14
CA THR A 36 7.37 13.16 1.67
C THR A 36 6.32 13.14 0.57
N SER A 37 6.14 12.00 -0.10
CA SER A 37 5.03 11.78 -1.02
C SER A 37 4.64 10.30 -1.10
N PHE A 38 3.37 10.06 -1.41
CA PHE A 38 2.82 8.73 -1.68
C PHE A 38 1.70 8.85 -2.71
N SER A 39 1.90 8.27 -3.89
CA SER A 39 0.93 8.30 -4.98
C SER A 39 0.79 6.96 -5.67
N GLY A 40 -0.26 6.82 -6.46
CA GLY A 40 -0.49 5.65 -7.30
C GLY A 40 -1.89 5.67 -7.91
N THR A 41 -2.32 4.52 -8.41
CA THR A 41 -3.66 4.32 -8.96
C THR A 41 -4.28 3.10 -8.33
N MET A 42 -5.46 3.24 -7.72
CA MET A 42 -6.26 2.14 -7.23
C MET A 42 -7.22 1.67 -8.33
N THR A 43 -7.27 0.38 -8.61
CA THR A 43 -8.39 -0.21 -9.35
C THR A 43 -9.52 -0.50 -8.37
N VAL A 44 -10.70 0.04 -8.64
CA VAL A 44 -11.87 -0.11 -7.79
C VAL A 44 -12.35 -1.58 -7.89
N PRO A 45 -12.34 -2.35 -6.78
CA PRO A 45 -12.75 -3.74 -6.80
C PRO A 45 -14.26 -3.86 -7.04
N THR A 46 -14.74 -5.09 -7.23
CA THR A 46 -16.19 -5.33 -7.23
C THR A 46 -16.77 -4.97 -5.87
N GLN A 47 -18.08 -4.75 -5.81
CA GLN A 47 -18.76 -4.58 -4.53
C GLN A 47 -19.95 -5.54 -4.50
N PRO A 48 -19.83 -6.70 -3.83
CA PRO A 48 -20.91 -7.68 -3.84
C PRO A 48 -22.10 -7.23 -3.00
N GLN A 49 -21.87 -6.41 -1.98
CA GLN A 49 -22.93 -5.91 -1.09
C GLN A 49 -22.53 -4.60 -0.39
N ALA A 50 -23.54 -3.90 0.14
CA ALA A 50 -23.34 -2.86 1.14
C ALA A 50 -22.80 -3.49 2.43
N ALA A 51 -21.63 -3.04 2.88
CA ALA A 51 -20.97 -3.54 4.08
C ALA A 51 -19.90 -2.56 4.54
N THR A 52 -19.52 -2.65 5.82
CA THR A 52 -18.39 -1.88 6.35
C THR A 52 -17.08 -2.49 5.87
N ILE A 53 -16.69 -2.07 4.67
CA ILE A 53 -15.47 -2.45 3.96
C ILE A 53 -14.72 -1.15 3.67
N TYR A 54 -13.45 -1.09 4.08
CA TYR A 54 -12.56 0.00 3.71
C TYR A 54 -11.35 -0.55 2.97
N VAL A 55 -11.05 0.02 1.81
CA VAL A 55 -9.82 -0.26 1.05
C VAL A 55 -9.06 1.04 0.88
N TRP A 56 -7.79 1.07 1.28
CA TRP A 56 -7.06 2.34 1.29
C TRP A 56 -5.54 2.17 1.16
N PRO A 57 -4.88 3.11 0.48
CA PRO A 57 -3.50 3.46 0.76
C PRO A 57 -3.46 4.63 1.77
N GLY A 58 -2.47 4.63 2.65
CA GLY A 58 -2.30 5.67 3.65
C GLY A 58 -0.90 5.78 4.23
N LEU A 59 -0.67 6.84 4.99
CA LEU A 59 0.56 7.14 5.72
C LEU A 59 0.27 7.17 7.22
N GLN A 60 1.10 6.48 8.01
CA GLN A 60 1.03 6.49 9.48
C GLN A 60 2.32 7.10 10.06
N PRO A 61 2.23 8.01 11.04
CA PRO A 61 3.39 8.65 11.63
C PRO A 61 4.07 7.76 12.67
N THR A 62 5.32 8.11 13.00
CA THR A 62 6.12 7.43 14.02
C THR A 62 5.47 7.41 15.40
N ASP A 63 4.63 8.40 15.71
CA ASP A 63 3.92 8.52 16.99
C ASP A 63 2.60 7.73 17.04
N ASN A 64 2.22 7.05 15.95
CA ASN A 64 0.98 6.29 15.78
C ASN A 64 -0.29 7.08 16.14
N SER A 65 -0.23 8.42 16.10
CA SER A 65 -1.34 9.29 16.50
C SER A 65 -2.54 9.28 15.55
N GLY A 66 -2.41 8.61 14.40
CA GLY A 66 -3.45 8.54 13.41
C GLY A 66 -2.98 7.98 12.07
N VAL A 67 -3.86 8.00 11.07
CA VAL A 67 -3.57 7.55 9.70
C VAL A 67 -4.10 8.59 8.73
N TYR A 68 -3.22 9.03 7.82
CA TYR A 68 -3.53 9.93 6.71
C TYR A 68 -3.79 9.10 5.45
N GLN A 69 -5.03 9.02 4.99
CA GLN A 69 -5.45 7.94 4.09
C GLN A 69 -6.43 8.39 3.02
N ASN A 70 -6.46 7.63 1.92
CA ASN A 70 -7.47 7.73 0.86
C ASN A 70 -8.37 6.50 0.92
N VAL A 71 -9.59 6.65 1.42
CA VAL A 71 -10.45 5.51 1.75
C VAL A 71 -11.53 5.31 0.72
N LEU A 72 -11.53 4.13 0.11
CA LEU A 72 -12.65 3.58 -0.63
C LEU A 72 -13.61 2.90 0.36
N ASP A 73 -14.79 3.47 0.53
CA ASP A 73 -15.80 3.11 1.52
C ASP A 73 -16.97 2.36 0.86
N GLY A 74 -17.24 1.14 1.33
CA GLY A 74 -18.27 0.24 0.81
C GLY A 74 -19.59 0.28 1.57
N ARG A 75 -19.75 1.10 2.61
CA ARG A 75 -20.92 1.01 3.51
C ARG A 75 -22.26 1.17 2.80
N SER A 76 -22.31 1.95 1.72
CA SER A 76 -23.56 2.27 1.04
C SER A 76 -24.01 1.27 -0.03
N GLY A 77 -23.16 0.31 -0.40
CA GLY A 77 -23.39 -0.54 -1.59
C GLY A 77 -22.91 0.09 -2.90
N THR A 78 -22.55 1.36 -2.88
CA THR A 78 -21.77 2.04 -3.92
C THR A 78 -20.46 2.52 -3.31
N TRP A 79 -19.35 2.29 -4.00
CA TRP A 79 -18.05 2.79 -3.55
C TRP A 79 -18.03 4.32 -3.54
N TRP A 80 -17.68 4.88 -2.39
CA TRP A 80 -17.35 6.30 -2.27
C TRP A 80 -15.89 6.42 -1.86
N ILE A 81 -15.11 7.27 -2.52
CA ILE A 81 -13.70 7.50 -2.17
C ILE A 81 -13.49 8.93 -1.66
N GLY A 82 -12.76 9.05 -0.56
CA GLY A 82 -12.38 10.33 0.02
C GLY A 82 -11.10 10.27 0.84
N SER A 83 -10.45 11.42 1.01
CA SER A 83 -9.22 11.54 1.80
C SER A 83 -9.53 11.96 3.23
N GLY A 84 -8.75 11.54 4.22
CA GLY A 84 -8.96 11.92 5.61
C GLY A 84 -7.78 11.67 6.53
N TRP A 85 -7.86 12.26 7.73
CA TRP A 85 -7.02 11.95 8.87
C TRP A 85 -7.86 11.25 9.94
N CYS A 86 -7.53 9.99 10.21
CA CYS A 86 -8.09 9.16 11.29
C CYS A 86 -7.10 9.15 12.48
N CYS A 87 -7.42 8.84 13.74
CA CYS A 87 -8.61 8.22 14.33
C CYS A 87 -8.86 8.76 15.76
N SER A 88 -8.88 10.08 15.97
CA SER A 88 -9.49 10.60 17.20
C SER A 88 -11.02 10.48 17.06
N ASN A 89 -11.58 9.37 17.54
CA ASN A 89 -13.02 9.22 17.76
C ASN A 89 -13.54 10.37 18.65
N PRO A 90 -14.68 11.05 18.38
CA PRO A 90 -15.60 10.91 17.27
C PRO A 90 -15.64 12.17 16.41
N SER A 91 -14.92 12.21 15.29
CA SER A 91 -15.30 12.92 14.05
C SER A 91 -14.12 12.88 13.09
N LEU A 92 -14.26 12.11 12.01
CA LEU A 92 -13.34 12.18 10.88
C LEU A 92 -13.78 13.38 10.03
N PRO A 93 -12.94 14.41 9.82
CA PRO A 93 -13.14 15.28 8.68
C PRO A 93 -12.83 14.43 7.44
N TRP A 94 -13.84 13.77 6.90
CA TRP A 94 -13.78 13.34 5.51
C TRP A 94 -13.55 14.59 4.68
N GLY A 95 -12.44 14.62 3.94
CA GLY A 95 -12.27 15.57 2.88
C GLY A 95 -13.33 15.36 1.81
N SER A 96 -13.33 16.25 0.82
CA SER A 96 -14.08 16.07 -0.42
C SER A 96 -13.75 14.72 -1.09
N GLY A 97 -14.75 14.14 -1.73
CA GLY A 97 -14.71 12.81 -2.33
C GLY A 97 -15.78 12.65 -3.41
N PHE A 98 -15.88 11.46 -4.00
CA PHE A 98 -16.87 11.15 -5.03
C PHE A 98 -17.22 9.66 -5.07
N ASN A 99 -18.38 9.34 -5.64
CA ASN A 99 -18.72 7.97 -5.98
C ASN A 99 -17.85 7.47 -7.14
N THR A 100 -17.47 6.21 -7.09
CA THR A 100 -16.76 5.49 -8.14
C THR A 100 -17.32 4.07 -8.26
N TYR A 101 -16.93 3.35 -9.31
CA TYR A 101 -17.59 2.10 -9.68
C TYR A 101 -16.56 1.01 -9.98
N PRO A 102 -16.94 -0.28 -9.82
CA PRO A 102 -16.05 -1.40 -10.12
C PRO A 102 -15.35 -1.27 -11.47
N ALA A 103 -14.09 -1.71 -11.52
CA ALA A 103 -13.18 -1.64 -12.66
C ALA A 103 -12.79 -0.22 -13.11
N GLU A 104 -13.33 0.84 -12.51
CA GLU A 104 -12.74 2.17 -12.66
C GLU A 104 -11.38 2.24 -11.95
N THR A 105 -10.63 3.28 -12.30
CA THR A 105 -9.38 3.61 -11.64
C THR A 105 -9.47 4.98 -11.00
N VAL A 106 -8.88 5.10 -9.80
CA VAL A 106 -8.73 6.37 -9.09
C VAL A 106 -7.25 6.60 -8.82
N ALA A 107 -6.72 7.67 -9.39
CA ALA A 107 -5.39 8.13 -9.05
C ALA A 107 -5.42 8.85 -7.69
N PHE A 108 -4.49 8.50 -6.81
CA PHE A 108 -4.30 9.19 -5.54
C PHE A 108 -2.90 9.80 -5.50
N LYS A 109 -2.78 10.98 -4.88
CA LYS A 109 -1.51 11.66 -4.65
C LYS A 109 -1.55 12.36 -3.30
N ASN A 110 -0.64 11.97 -2.42
CA ASN A 110 -0.41 12.62 -1.13
C ASN A 110 0.97 13.28 -1.17
N THR A 111 1.06 14.58 -0.90
CA THR A 111 2.33 15.33 -0.98
C THR A 111 2.51 16.24 0.22
N LEU A 112 3.71 16.24 0.82
CA LEU A 112 4.11 17.21 1.83
C LEU A 112 4.38 18.57 1.18
N GLY A 113 3.56 19.56 1.50
CA GLY A 113 3.79 20.97 1.20
C GLY A 113 4.49 21.69 2.35
N SER A 114 4.64 23.01 2.22
CA SER A 114 5.21 23.86 3.27
C SER A 114 4.25 24.10 4.45
N SER A 115 2.94 24.15 4.18
CA SER A 115 1.90 24.47 5.18
C SER A 115 0.97 23.29 5.51
N ALA A 116 0.83 22.32 4.60
CA ALA A 116 -0.06 21.18 4.76
C ALA A 116 0.47 19.95 4.03
N TRP A 117 -0.10 18.78 4.36
CA TRP A 117 -0.14 17.64 3.45
C TRP A 117 -1.36 17.77 2.56
N THR A 118 -1.18 17.63 1.25
CA THR A 118 -2.27 17.72 0.27
C THR A 118 -2.56 16.34 -0.29
N SER A 119 -3.81 15.90 -0.19
CA SER A 119 -4.34 14.75 -0.92
C SER A 119 -5.07 15.21 -2.16
N THR A 120 -4.80 14.58 -3.29
CA THR A 120 -5.57 14.74 -4.53
C THR A 120 -6.06 13.37 -4.97
N LEU A 121 -7.36 13.29 -5.27
CA LEU A 121 -8.00 12.13 -5.88
C LEU A 121 -8.51 12.52 -7.26
N THR A 122 -8.18 11.73 -8.28
CA THR A 122 -8.66 11.93 -9.65
C THR A 122 -9.33 10.66 -10.14
N ARG A 123 -10.60 10.74 -10.49
CA ARG A 123 -11.34 9.66 -11.15
C ARG A 123 -10.86 9.58 -12.60
N SER A 124 -10.13 8.52 -12.94
CA SER A 124 -9.44 8.44 -14.23
C SER A 124 -10.37 8.42 -15.44
N SER A 125 -11.60 7.91 -15.29
CA SER A 125 -12.59 7.83 -16.38
C SER A 125 -13.17 9.20 -16.77
N THR A 126 -13.25 10.14 -15.84
CA THR A 126 -13.90 11.46 -16.06
C THR A 126 -12.94 12.64 -15.92
N GLY A 127 -11.76 12.44 -15.32
CA GLY A 127 -10.86 13.50 -14.91
C GLY A 127 -11.34 14.30 -13.69
N GLN A 128 -12.49 13.93 -13.09
CA GLN A 128 -13.00 14.59 -11.89
C GLN A 128 -11.95 14.52 -10.79
N THR A 129 -11.58 15.68 -10.26
CA THR A 129 -10.52 15.81 -9.25
C THR A 129 -11.05 16.52 -8.02
N VAL A 130 -10.69 15.99 -6.85
CA VAL A 130 -10.92 16.63 -5.54
C VAL A 130 -9.58 16.74 -4.80
N SER A 131 -9.41 17.81 -4.04
CA SER A 131 -8.16 18.08 -3.30
C SER A 131 -8.46 18.54 -1.89
N ASN A 132 -7.69 18.05 -0.93
CA ASN A 132 -7.87 18.32 0.50
C ASN A 132 -6.52 18.60 1.15
N ASP A 133 -6.45 19.65 1.96
CA ASP A 133 -5.27 20.02 2.73
C ASP A 133 -5.44 19.66 4.21
N PHE A 134 -4.42 19.03 4.77
CA PHE A 134 -4.39 18.59 6.16
C PHE A 134 -3.19 19.22 6.87
N ALA A 135 -3.42 19.91 8.00
CA ALA A 135 -2.39 20.56 8.81
C ALA A 135 -1.52 19.55 9.60
N LEU A 136 -0.83 18.66 8.87
CA LEU A 136 -0.07 17.53 9.39
C LEU A 136 1.44 17.66 9.11
N THR A 137 1.94 18.86 8.78
CA THR A 137 3.36 19.09 8.47
C THR A 137 4.29 18.80 9.65
N SER A 138 3.77 18.87 10.88
CA SER A 138 4.47 18.47 12.09
C SER A 138 4.61 16.95 12.26
N LYS A 139 3.86 16.15 11.48
CA LYS A 139 3.92 14.69 11.54
C LYS A 139 5.09 14.14 10.73
N SER A 140 5.73 13.12 11.27
CA SER A 140 6.79 12.37 10.60
C SER A 140 6.25 11.01 10.15
N PHE A 141 5.78 10.95 8.91
CA PHE A 141 5.25 9.72 8.31
C PHE A 141 6.37 8.75 7.97
N ASN A 142 6.40 7.56 8.57
CA ASN A 142 7.41 6.54 8.30
C ASN A 142 6.80 5.18 7.95
N GLN A 143 5.50 5.14 7.71
CA GLN A 143 4.77 3.94 7.33
C GLN A 143 3.90 4.26 6.12
N ALA A 144 4.10 3.57 5.02
CA ALA A 144 3.22 3.60 3.86
C ALA A 144 2.47 2.27 3.83
N ILE A 145 1.15 2.34 3.89
CA ILE A 145 0.27 1.21 4.16
C ILE A 145 -0.70 1.04 2.99
N PHE A 146 -0.90 -0.21 2.58
CA PHE A 146 -2.01 -0.64 1.74
C PHE A 146 -2.87 -1.57 2.57
N ALA A 147 -4.13 -1.23 2.78
CA ALA A 147 -4.97 -1.94 3.73
C ALA A 147 -6.36 -2.27 3.18
N ILE A 148 -6.88 -3.37 3.69
CA ILE A 148 -8.27 -3.80 3.62
C ILE A 148 -8.73 -4.02 5.06
N GLU A 149 -9.81 -3.36 5.43
CA GLU A 149 -10.42 -3.42 6.74
C GLU A 149 -11.88 -3.85 6.60
N LEU A 150 -12.23 -4.97 7.22
CA LEU A 150 -13.54 -5.60 7.11
C LEU A 150 -14.19 -5.71 8.49
N TYR A 151 -15.43 -5.25 8.62
CA TYR A 151 -16.22 -5.45 9.85
C TYR A 151 -17.36 -6.42 9.56
N ASP A 152 -17.33 -7.58 10.21
CA ASP A 152 -18.36 -8.62 10.14
C ASP A 152 -18.65 -9.14 8.71
N VAL A 153 -17.68 -9.01 7.80
CA VAL A 153 -17.78 -9.50 6.41
C VAL A 153 -16.47 -10.15 5.95
N SER A 154 -16.59 -11.12 5.04
CA SER A 154 -15.45 -11.79 4.43
C SER A 154 -14.94 -11.04 3.20
N TRP A 155 -13.67 -11.23 2.86
CA TRP A 155 -13.10 -10.69 1.62
C TRP A 155 -13.65 -11.47 0.42
N ASN A 156 -14.63 -10.91 -0.28
CA ASN A 156 -15.28 -11.55 -1.43
C ASN A 156 -15.48 -10.63 -2.64
N PHE A 157 -14.85 -9.46 -2.63
CA PHE A 157 -14.85 -8.47 -3.71
C PHE A 157 -13.69 -8.62 -4.70
N GLY A 158 -13.03 -9.78 -4.68
CA GLY A 158 -11.92 -10.10 -5.56
C GLY A 158 -10.66 -9.31 -5.27
N GLN A 159 -9.79 -9.26 -6.28
CA GLN A 159 -8.45 -8.69 -6.19
C GLN A 159 -8.50 -7.17 -5.92
N VAL A 160 -7.64 -6.71 -5.01
CA VAL A 160 -7.36 -5.27 -4.82
C VAL A 160 -6.04 -4.94 -5.51
N ALA A 161 -6.02 -3.90 -6.33
CA ALA A 161 -4.84 -3.56 -7.13
C ALA A 161 -4.45 -2.09 -6.98
N PHE A 162 -3.15 -1.88 -6.74
CA PHE A 162 -2.50 -0.58 -6.75
C PHE A 162 -1.40 -0.60 -7.82
N SER A 163 -1.54 0.24 -8.84
CA SER A 163 -0.56 0.34 -9.93
C SER A 163 0.12 1.70 -9.94
N ASN A 164 1.31 1.77 -10.56
CA ASN A 164 2.08 3.00 -10.70
C ASN A 164 2.32 3.69 -9.35
N VAL A 165 2.55 2.88 -8.31
CA VAL A 165 2.80 3.40 -6.97
C VAL A 165 4.15 4.09 -6.97
N VAL A 166 4.19 5.30 -6.44
CA VAL A 166 5.43 6.03 -6.18
C VAL A 166 5.46 6.45 -4.71
N ILE A 167 6.52 6.06 -4.00
CA ILE A 167 6.75 6.47 -2.61
C ILE A 167 8.06 7.25 -2.55
N THR A 168 8.03 8.48 -2.03
CA THR A 168 9.24 9.30 -1.87
C THR A 168 9.55 9.44 -0.38
N SER A 169 10.80 9.18 0.01
CA SER A 169 11.32 9.47 1.35
C SER A 169 12.37 10.59 1.32
N THR A 170 12.62 11.17 2.49
CA THR A 170 13.82 11.97 2.75
C THR A 170 15.05 11.08 2.75
N GLY A 171 16.23 11.63 2.46
CA GLY A 171 17.49 10.87 2.43
C GLY A 171 17.91 10.52 1.00
N SER A 172 19.18 10.14 0.81
CA SER A 172 19.80 10.13 -0.53
C SER A 172 20.64 8.90 -0.87
N SER A 173 20.72 7.89 0.00
CA SER A 173 21.67 6.79 -0.18
C SER A 173 21.13 5.38 0.09
N ASP A 174 19.99 5.23 0.75
CA ASP A 174 19.44 3.91 1.08
C ASP A 174 18.00 3.78 0.58
N ALA A 175 17.85 3.01 -0.50
CA ALA A 175 16.57 2.58 -1.06
C ALA A 175 16.36 1.06 -0.91
N SER A 176 17.12 0.38 -0.05
CA SER A 176 17.00 -1.07 0.17
C SER A 176 15.61 -1.47 0.68
N TRP A 177 14.89 -0.54 1.31
CA TRP A 177 13.49 -0.69 1.71
C TRP A 177 12.51 -0.76 0.54
N CYS A 178 12.88 -0.24 -0.64
CA CYS A 178 12.09 -0.31 -1.85
C CYS A 178 12.31 -1.68 -2.53
N ASN A 179 11.62 -2.69 -2.01
CA ASN A 179 11.72 -4.07 -2.48
C ASN A 179 10.33 -4.71 -2.58
N ASN A 180 10.25 -5.98 -2.94
CA ASN A 180 8.98 -6.72 -3.07
C ASN A 180 8.54 -7.46 -1.79
N LYS A 181 9.14 -7.14 -0.63
CA LYS A 181 8.92 -7.80 0.66
C LYS A 181 8.51 -6.78 1.74
N PRO A 182 7.33 -6.16 1.63
CA PRO A 182 6.79 -5.33 2.70
C PRO A 182 6.55 -6.17 3.96
N GLU A 183 6.39 -5.51 5.09
CA GLU A 183 5.78 -6.13 6.26
C GLU A 183 4.36 -6.58 5.90
N ASN A 184 4.04 -7.86 6.11
CA ASN A 184 2.70 -8.42 5.92
C ASN A 184 2.10 -8.71 7.29
N TYR A 185 1.11 -7.91 7.69
CA TYR A 185 0.51 -8.01 9.02
C TYR A 185 -0.07 -9.39 9.28
N ASN A 186 0.40 -10.04 10.35
CA ASN A 186 0.04 -11.41 10.73
C ASN A 186 0.21 -12.46 9.60
N GLY A 187 0.94 -12.14 8.53
CA GLY A 187 0.99 -12.98 7.32
C GLY A 187 -0.38 -13.15 6.64
N ALA A 188 -1.35 -12.28 6.93
CA ALA A 188 -2.76 -12.48 6.54
C ALA A 188 -3.02 -12.20 5.05
N THR A 189 -2.16 -11.41 4.40
CA THR A 189 -2.39 -10.96 3.02
C THR A 189 -1.65 -11.87 2.05
N VAL A 190 -2.36 -12.44 1.07
CA VAL A 190 -1.71 -12.99 -0.13
C VAL A 190 -1.47 -11.84 -1.10
N TYR A 191 -0.25 -11.69 -1.61
CA TYR A 191 0.12 -10.54 -2.42
C TYR A 191 1.13 -10.88 -3.51
N SER A 192 1.20 -10.02 -4.53
CA SER A 192 2.24 -10.02 -5.55
C SER A 192 2.67 -8.59 -5.85
N ILE A 193 3.98 -8.37 -5.92
CA ILE A 193 4.59 -7.06 -6.17
C ILE A 193 5.52 -7.18 -7.37
N SER A 194 5.35 -6.26 -8.30
CA SER A 194 6.08 -6.20 -9.58
C SER A 194 6.60 -4.79 -9.84
N GLY A 195 7.41 -4.63 -10.89
CA GLY A 195 7.84 -3.31 -11.35
C GLY A 195 8.71 -2.53 -10.35
N VAL A 196 9.28 -3.20 -9.34
CA VAL A 196 10.08 -2.56 -8.29
C VAL A 196 11.29 -1.86 -8.88
N SER A 197 11.38 -0.55 -8.68
CA SER A 197 12.55 0.25 -9.02
C SER A 197 12.79 1.33 -7.96
N SER A 198 14.05 1.70 -7.75
CA SER A 198 14.44 2.82 -6.88
C SER A 198 15.27 3.85 -7.65
N SER A 199 15.10 5.14 -7.38
CA SER A 199 15.87 6.21 -8.00
C SER A 199 16.24 7.32 -7.00
N HIS A 200 17.46 7.84 -7.12
CA HIS A 200 17.97 8.87 -6.22
C HIS A 200 17.98 10.21 -6.95
N LEU A 201 17.27 11.20 -6.42
CA LEU A 201 17.35 12.58 -6.90
C LEU A 201 18.62 13.24 -6.37
N TYR A 202 19.71 13.21 -7.15
CA TYR A 202 20.90 14.01 -6.85
C TYR A 202 20.59 15.51 -6.99
N HIS A 203 20.37 16.20 -5.87
CA HIS A 203 20.39 17.66 -5.84
C HIS A 203 21.82 18.14 -6.05
N ASN A 204 22.15 18.51 -7.29
CA ASN A 204 23.46 19.04 -7.67
C ASN A 204 23.57 20.51 -7.21
N SER A 205 23.69 20.76 -5.89
CA SER A 205 23.87 22.10 -5.32
C SER A 205 25.20 22.75 -5.73
N GLU A 206 26.15 21.97 -6.26
CA GLU A 206 27.42 22.43 -6.81
C GLU A 206 27.31 23.06 -8.22
N ALA A 207 26.11 23.15 -8.80
CA ALA A 207 25.92 23.77 -10.12
C ALA A 207 26.06 25.31 -10.12
N LYS A 208 26.02 25.98 -8.94
CA LYS A 208 26.20 27.44 -8.86
C LYS A 208 27.68 27.87 -8.86
N ASP A 209 28.55 27.18 -8.15
CA ASP A 209 29.99 27.55 -8.09
C ASP A 209 30.78 27.12 -9.34
N ARG A 210 30.39 26.03 -10.00
CA ARG A 210 31.06 25.55 -11.22
C ARG A 210 30.78 26.39 -12.48
N SER A 211 29.93 27.41 -12.41
CA SER A 211 29.66 28.30 -13.54
C SER A 211 30.79 29.31 -13.80
N ASN A 212 31.57 29.65 -12.77
CA ASN A 212 32.69 30.61 -12.88
C ASN A 212 34.02 29.95 -13.28
N GLU A 213 34.30 28.71 -12.87
CA GLU A 213 35.53 28.01 -13.30
C GLU A 213 35.44 27.41 -14.72
N ASN A 214 34.25 26.96 -15.14
CA ASN A 214 34.08 26.32 -16.45
C ASN A 214 34.13 27.27 -17.63
N LYS A 215 34.07 28.59 -17.45
CA LYS A 215 34.25 29.53 -18.57
C LYS A 215 35.70 29.59 -19.05
N LYS A 216 36.67 29.33 -18.17
CA LYS A 216 38.11 29.37 -18.48
C LYS A 216 38.63 28.05 -19.06
N ALA A 217 38.01 26.91 -18.72
CA ALA A 217 38.42 25.57 -19.20
C ALA A 217 37.70 25.11 -20.49
N LYS A 218 36.59 25.78 -20.88
CA LYS A 218 35.78 25.41 -22.06
C LYS A 218 36.42 25.82 -23.40
N ASP A 219 37.29 26.83 -23.38
CA ASP A 219 38.04 27.25 -24.58
C ASP A 219 39.22 26.30 -24.90
N GLU A 220 39.78 25.60 -23.91
CA GLU A 220 40.89 24.65 -24.12
C GLU A 220 40.45 23.21 -24.48
N LYS A 221 39.26 22.76 -24.04
CA LYS A 221 38.80 21.37 -24.27
C LYS A 221 37.97 21.15 -25.54
N ARG A 222 37.54 22.20 -26.25
CA ARG A 222 36.88 22.08 -27.57
C ARG A 222 37.81 21.51 -28.67
N ALA A 223 39.10 21.35 -28.39
CA ALA A 223 40.06 20.73 -29.31
C ALA A 223 40.19 19.19 -29.18
N LYS A 224 39.67 18.54 -28.12
CA LYS A 224 39.89 17.09 -27.90
C LYS A 224 38.76 16.43 -27.12
N ARG A 225 37.74 15.88 -27.81
CA ARG A 225 37.21 14.51 -27.60
C ARG A 225 35.99 14.21 -28.48
N LYS A 226 36.06 13.05 -29.14
CA LYS A 226 35.02 12.38 -29.94
C LYS A 226 33.93 11.78 -29.04
N THR A 227 32.73 11.74 -29.61
CA THR A 227 31.41 11.24 -29.17
C THR A 227 31.40 9.80 -28.64
N TYR A 228 30.43 9.46 -27.77
CA TYR A 228 29.52 8.30 -27.97
C TYR A 228 28.13 8.62 -27.40
N ASN A 229 27.11 8.54 -28.26
CA ASN A 229 25.69 8.50 -27.92
C ASN A 229 25.23 7.06 -28.11
N THR A 230 24.47 6.50 -27.16
CA THR A 230 23.63 5.33 -27.42
C THR A 230 22.22 5.63 -26.94
N LYS A 231 21.39 6.07 -27.88
CA LYS A 231 19.98 5.67 -27.91
C LYS A 231 19.99 4.16 -28.05
N ASP A 232 19.44 3.42 -27.10
CA ASP A 232 18.73 2.14 -27.31
C ASP A 232 18.15 1.64 -25.99
N SER A 233 16.86 1.33 -26.04
CA SER A 233 16.06 0.75 -24.95
C SER A 233 16.45 -0.70 -24.72
N LEU A 234 16.65 -1.10 -23.46
CA LEU A 234 16.70 -2.49 -23.06
C LEU A 234 15.29 -2.96 -22.68
N VAL A 235 14.65 -3.63 -23.64
CA VAL A 235 13.52 -4.53 -23.37
C VAL A 235 14.12 -5.88 -22.99
N VAL A 236 13.91 -6.31 -21.75
CA VAL A 236 14.13 -7.71 -21.34
C VAL A 236 12.76 -8.34 -21.19
N THR A 237 12.35 -9.06 -22.22
CA THR A 237 11.36 -10.14 -22.11
C THR A 237 12.13 -11.43 -21.92
N ASP A 238 11.99 -12.10 -20.78
CA ASP A 238 12.29 -13.52 -20.66
C ASP A 238 11.01 -14.31 -20.97
N PRO A 239 10.99 -15.12 -22.05
CA PRO A 239 9.85 -15.93 -22.42
C PRO A 239 10.01 -17.39 -21.98
N THR A 240 10.49 -17.69 -20.77
CA THR A 240 10.51 -19.09 -20.28
C THR A 240 10.43 -19.24 -18.77
N THR A 241 9.22 -19.33 -18.21
CA THR A 241 8.92 -20.29 -17.11
C THR A 241 7.41 -20.53 -17.02
N SER A 242 6.95 -21.52 -17.76
CA SER A 242 5.73 -22.28 -17.48
C SER A 242 6.08 -23.45 -16.56
N LEU A 243 6.25 -23.17 -15.26
CA LEU A 243 6.37 -24.22 -14.24
C LEU A 243 5.49 -23.85 -13.06
N ALA A 244 4.42 -24.61 -12.86
CA ALA A 244 3.66 -24.61 -11.63
C ALA A 244 4.56 -25.15 -10.51
N LEU A 245 4.86 -24.31 -9.52
CA LEU A 245 5.44 -24.78 -8.26
C LEU A 245 4.38 -25.61 -7.53
N SER A 246 4.43 -26.91 -7.77
CA SER A 246 3.82 -27.94 -6.95
C SER A 246 4.72 -28.19 -5.74
N GLY A 247 4.13 -28.22 -4.55
CA GLY A 247 4.76 -28.76 -3.34
C GLY A 247 5.25 -27.73 -2.34
N LEU A 248 4.39 -27.41 -1.35
CA LEU A 248 4.84 -26.99 -0.03
C LEU A 248 4.34 -28.03 0.99
N SER A 249 5.29 -28.74 1.59
CA SER A 249 5.06 -29.66 2.72
C SER A 249 4.71 -28.88 3.98
N LYS A 250 3.72 -29.36 4.75
CA LYS A 250 3.37 -28.82 6.07
C LYS A 250 4.51 -29.07 7.07
N GLY A 251 5.10 -27.99 7.61
CA GLY A 251 5.91 -28.04 8.83
C GLY A 251 5.03 -27.83 10.06
N ARG A 252 5.17 -28.69 11.08
CA ARG A 252 4.47 -28.59 12.37
C ARG A 252 5.21 -27.62 13.30
N ALA A 253 4.45 -27.00 14.20
CA ALA A 253 4.89 -25.92 15.08
C ALA A 253 5.56 -26.43 16.37
N ASP A 254 6.87 -26.62 16.34
CA ASP A 254 7.75 -26.73 17.51
C ASP A 254 9.22 -26.57 17.07
N GLY A 255 9.73 -25.35 17.16
CA GLY A 255 11.00 -24.93 16.58
C GLY A 255 12.25 -25.48 17.27
N ILE A 256 12.69 -26.68 16.87
CA ILE A 256 14.08 -27.16 17.10
C ILE A 256 14.64 -27.79 15.81
N PRO A 257 15.82 -27.36 15.32
CA PRO A 257 16.43 -27.94 14.14
C PRO A 257 17.03 -29.32 14.46
N SER A 258 16.60 -30.36 13.74
CA SER A 258 17.29 -31.64 13.70
C SER A 258 17.84 -31.94 12.30
N SER A 259 19.11 -32.32 12.27
CA SER A 259 19.91 -32.72 11.11
C SER A 259 19.38 -34.02 10.46
N PRO A 260 19.64 -34.31 9.17
CA PRO A 260 18.83 -35.23 8.38
C PRO A 260 19.33 -36.69 8.41
N LYS A 261 18.36 -37.62 8.41
CA LYS A 261 18.31 -39.00 7.85
C LYS A 261 17.05 -39.68 8.43
N ALA A 262 16.24 -40.50 7.76
CA ALA A 262 16.15 -41.02 6.41
C ALA A 262 14.72 -41.64 6.23
N PHE A 263 14.25 -41.71 4.98
CA PHE A 263 13.30 -42.67 4.36
C PHE A 263 12.18 -43.35 5.17
N GLY A 264 10.94 -43.26 4.65
CA GLY A 264 9.89 -44.27 4.88
C GLY A 264 8.43 -43.79 4.69
N ASP A 265 7.89 -44.08 3.51
CA ASP A 265 6.53 -44.54 3.16
C ASP A 265 5.23 -43.74 3.48
N ALA A 266 4.65 -43.31 2.35
CA ALA A 266 3.25 -43.15 1.94
C ALA A 266 2.08 -43.40 2.92
N GLU A 267 1.12 -42.45 2.95
CA GLU A 267 -0.30 -42.78 2.75
C GLU A 267 -1.12 -41.58 2.24
N SER A 268 -2.12 -41.89 1.42
CA SER A 268 -2.94 -41.00 0.60
C SER A 268 -4.05 -40.31 1.40
N VAL A 269 -4.26 -39.00 1.20
CA VAL A 269 -5.52 -38.34 1.56
C VAL A 269 -5.94 -37.39 0.43
N HIS A 270 -7.08 -37.71 -0.18
CA HIS A 270 -7.84 -36.80 -1.04
C HIS A 270 -8.16 -35.50 -0.29
N SER A 271 -7.68 -34.36 -0.79
CA SER A 271 -8.22 -33.05 -0.44
C SER A 271 -8.62 -32.33 -1.72
N GLU A 272 -9.92 -32.06 -1.87
CA GLU A 272 -10.47 -31.15 -2.87
C GLU A 272 -9.79 -29.79 -2.77
N ALA A 273 -9.03 -29.42 -3.81
CA ALA A 273 -8.46 -28.10 -3.96
C ALA A 273 -9.57 -27.14 -4.39
N ARG A 274 -10.19 -26.46 -3.42
CA ARG A 274 -10.98 -25.25 -3.70
C ARG A 274 -10.00 -24.11 -4.00
N ALA A 275 -9.93 -23.69 -5.25
CA ALA A 275 -9.11 -22.57 -5.68
C ALA A 275 -9.59 -21.25 -5.03
N HIS A 276 -8.90 -20.81 -3.98
CA HIS A 276 -9.03 -19.46 -3.41
C HIS A 276 -8.17 -18.45 -4.21
N SER A 277 -8.35 -18.37 -5.52
CA SER A 277 -7.48 -17.59 -6.41
C SER A 277 -7.79 -16.08 -6.49
N ASN A 278 -8.73 -15.57 -5.71
CA ASN A 278 -9.30 -14.23 -5.94
C ASN A 278 -8.99 -13.19 -4.85
N GLU A 279 -8.25 -13.55 -3.80
CA GLU A 279 -7.93 -12.66 -2.66
C GLU A 279 -6.44 -12.29 -2.69
N ILE A 280 -6.05 -11.47 -3.67
CA ILE A 280 -4.65 -11.04 -3.86
C ILE A 280 -4.59 -9.52 -3.86
N VAL A 281 -3.56 -8.97 -3.21
CA VAL A 281 -3.15 -7.57 -3.42
C VAL A 281 -2.06 -7.51 -4.49
N LEU A 282 -2.30 -6.79 -5.58
CA LEU A 282 -1.27 -6.52 -6.60
C LEU A 282 -0.69 -5.11 -6.44
N ILE A 283 0.63 -5.00 -6.44
CA ILE A 283 1.33 -3.72 -6.37
C ILE A 283 2.37 -3.60 -7.49
N SER A 284 2.41 -2.47 -8.19
CA SER A 284 3.55 -2.05 -9.01
C SER A 284 4.22 -0.85 -8.36
N LEU A 285 5.46 -1.00 -7.87
CA LEU A 285 6.10 -0.07 -6.93
C LEU A 285 7.32 0.64 -7.53
N GLN A 286 7.38 1.95 -7.35
CA GLN A 286 8.55 2.78 -7.59
C GLN A 286 8.88 3.61 -6.35
N CYS A 287 10.18 3.75 -6.12
CA CYS A 287 10.82 4.69 -5.23
C CYS A 287 12.08 5.19 -5.96
#